data_AF-A0A8B9J3C4-F1
#
_entry.id   AF-A0A8B9J3C4-F1
#
_cell.length_a   1.000
_cell.length_b   1.000
_cell.length_c   1.000
_cell.angle_alpha   90.00
_cell.angle_beta   90.00
_cell.angle_gamma   90.00
#
_symmetry.space_group_name_H-M   'P 1'
#
loop_
_entity.id
_entity.type
_entity.pdbx_description
1 polymer ?
#
loop_
_entity_poly.entity_id
_entity_poly.type
_entity_poly.pdbx_seq_one_letter_code
_entity_poly.pdbx_strand_id
1 'polypeptide(L)'
;MCLSLPWAGQHQGPAASSYLHALLAGQWAPYLARLDNTGSINAWSTDRSNAWIQVDLLRLMIIHGIKTQGARQKFSSLYISQFVVFYSFDGQRWKKYKGNTTSSQMLFFANVDATGVKENRFNPPIIARYIRINPTHYSIRTTVRMELIGCDLNSCSMPLGMEDRGIPDQRISASSYSTNIFSSWSPSRARLNMQGRTNAWRPKSDSPGEWLQVDFEVTKKVTAIITQGAKAVFTHMFVTEFAVSTSQNGVHWTPVLQGVEEKIFKANQDHTSTVLNTLEPPLFARYVRIYPRQWHNHIALRIEFLGCDTQQEY
;
A
#
# COMPACT_ATOMS: atom_id res chain seq x y z
N MET A 1 -3.75 2.15 1.69
CA MET A 1 -4.07 2.14 0.24
C MET A 1 -2.97 2.93 -0.48
N CYS A 2 -2.20 2.31 -1.38
CA CYS A 2 -1.17 3.02 -2.14
C CYS A 2 -1.80 3.77 -3.32
N LEU A 3 -1.34 5.00 -3.55
CA LEU A 3 -1.91 5.93 -4.51
C LEU A 3 -0.82 6.43 -5.48
N SER A 4 -1.24 7.16 -6.51
CA SER A 4 -0.36 7.97 -7.36
C SER A 4 0.38 8.99 -6.51
N LEU A 5 1.71 9.08 -6.66
CA LEU A 5 2.51 9.96 -5.83
C LEU A 5 2.53 11.41 -6.37
N PRO A 6 2.31 12.42 -5.52
CA PRO A 6 2.49 13.81 -5.92
C PRO A 6 3.97 14.07 -6.28
N TRP A 7 4.19 14.90 -7.29
CA TRP A 7 5.52 15.31 -7.74
C TRP A 7 5.71 16.75 -7.30
N ALA A 8 6.86 17.08 -6.72
CA ALA A 8 7.32 18.46 -6.67
C ALA A 8 8.49 18.62 -7.64
N GLY A 9 8.49 19.75 -8.35
CA GLY A 9 9.56 20.29 -9.20
C GLY A 9 10.64 19.32 -9.68
N GLN A 10 10.65 18.99 -10.97
CA GLN A 10 11.79 18.29 -11.57
C GLN A 10 12.95 19.27 -11.74
N HIS A 11 13.95 19.13 -10.87
CA HIS A 11 15.22 19.80 -11.04
C HIS A 11 16.19 18.93 -11.85
N GLN A 12 16.71 19.48 -12.94
CA GLN A 12 17.98 19.05 -13.52
C GLN A 12 19.10 19.39 -12.52
N GLY A 13 19.96 18.43 -12.19
CA GLY A 13 21.14 18.68 -11.37
C GLY A 13 22.24 19.38 -12.20
N PRO A 14 22.98 20.37 -11.66
CA PRO A 14 23.70 21.36 -12.45
C PRO A 14 25.20 21.10 -12.53
N ALA A 15 25.82 21.57 -13.62
CA ALA A 15 27.03 22.37 -13.49
C ALA A 15 26.64 23.82 -13.78
N ALA A 16 26.85 24.68 -12.78
CA ALA A 16 26.88 26.14 -12.81
C ALA A 16 25.61 26.92 -13.21
N SER A 17 25.09 27.65 -12.23
CA SER A 17 24.46 28.96 -12.38
C SER A 17 25.18 29.80 -13.45
N SER A 18 24.52 30.09 -14.57
CA SER A 18 24.66 31.38 -15.25
C SER A 18 23.44 31.61 -16.13
N TYR A 19 22.93 32.83 -16.04
CA TYR A 19 21.88 33.37 -16.87
C TYR A 19 22.22 33.20 -18.36
N LEU A 20 21.19 33.01 -19.19
CA LEU A 20 21.25 32.92 -20.66
C LEU A 20 21.96 31.68 -21.22
N HIS A 21 21.17 30.67 -21.61
CA HIS A 21 21.21 29.99 -22.93
C HIS A 21 20.37 28.70 -22.88
N ALA A 22 19.07 28.84 -22.61
CA ALA A 22 18.08 27.83 -22.97
C ALA A 22 17.57 28.10 -24.39
N LEU A 23 18.45 27.98 -25.37
CA LEU A 23 18.10 27.81 -26.77
C LEU A 23 18.61 26.40 -27.13
N LEU A 24 17.69 25.53 -27.56
CA LEU A 24 17.93 24.21 -28.21
C LEU A 24 17.82 22.92 -27.37
N ALA A 25 16.77 22.77 -26.54
CA ALA A 25 16.16 21.45 -26.24
C ALA A 25 14.65 21.65 -25.94
N GLY A 26 13.89 21.88 -27.02
CA GLY A 26 12.58 22.56 -26.99
C GLY A 26 11.39 21.79 -26.41
N GLN A 27 10.45 22.57 -25.87
CA GLN A 27 9.04 22.32 -25.50
C GLN A 27 8.65 21.03 -24.71
N TRP A 28 9.28 19.87 -24.92
CA TRP A 28 9.02 18.58 -24.26
C TRP A 28 9.75 18.45 -22.91
N ALA A 29 9.43 19.37 -22.00
CA ALA A 29 10.09 19.48 -20.70
C ALA A 29 9.70 18.34 -19.73
N PRO A 30 10.53 18.06 -18.71
CA PRO A 30 10.24 17.03 -17.71
C PRO A 30 8.83 17.11 -17.11
N TYR A 31 8.29 18.31 -16.88
CA TYR A 31 7.05 18.49 -16.10
C TYR A 31 5.82 17.96 -16.83
N LEU A 32 5.96 17.74 -18.14
CA LEU A 32 4.95 17.14 -18.99
C LEU A 32 4.93 15.61 -18.91
N ALA A 33 5.88 14.97 -18.21
CA ALA A 33 5.98 13.52 -18.10
C ALA A 33 4.86 12.86 -17.29
N ARG A 34 3.79 13.56 -16.90
CA ARG A 34 2.66 12.94 -16.19
C ARG A 34 1.91 11.97 -17.10
N LEU A 35 1.45 10.86 -16.52
CA LEU A 35 0.60 9.90 -17.23
C LEU A 35 -0.68 10.57 -17.73
N ASP A 36 -1.16 10.15 -18.91
CA ASP A 36 -2.40 10.63 -19.54
C ASP A 36 -2.46 12.15 -19.79
N ASN A 37 -1.31 12.84 -19.74
CA ASN A 37 -1.22 14.24 -20.11
C ASN A 37 -1.62 14.43 -21.59
N THR A 38 -2.39 15.47 -21.89
CA THR A 38 -3.01 15.72 -23.21
C THR A 38 -2.34 16.89 -23.94
N GLY A 39 -2.61 17.01 -25.24
CA GLY A 39 -2.04 18.05 -26.10
C GLY A 39 -0.93 17.54 -27.04
N SER A 40 -0.48 18.41 -27.94
CA SER A 40 0.54 18.09 -28.95
C SER A 40 1.95 17.91 -28.37
N ILE A 41 2.17 18.42 -27.16
CA ILE A 41 3.42 18.36 -26.41
C ILE A 41 3.07 18.00 -24.98
N ASN A 42 3.22 16.72 -24.65
CA ASN A 42 2.59 16.12 -23.49
C ASN A 42 3.46 15.09 -22.77
N ALA A 43 4.77 15.07 -23.04
CA ALA A 43 5.69 14.14 -22.40
C ALA A 43 7.05 14.79 -22.17
N TRP A 44 7.91 14.11 -21.40
CA TRP A 44 9.34 14.41 -21.42
C TRP A 44 9.98 13.73 -22.62
N SER A 45 10.74 14.48 -23.43
CA SER A 45 11.47 13.94 -24.57
C SER A 45 12.88 14.53 -24.68
N THR A 46 13.86 13.69 -24.99
CA THR A 46 15.26 14.10 -25.13
C THR A 46 15.96 13.28 -26.21
N ASP A 47 16.89 13.92 -26.90
CA ASP A 47 17.79 13.35 -27.91
C ASP A 47 19.16 12.95 -27.33
N ARG A 48 19.43 13.30 -26.06
CA ARG A 48 20.70 12.99 -25.41
C ARG A 48 20.84 11.49 -25.14
N SER A 49 22.02 10.95 -25.43
CA SER A 49 22.44 9.63 -24.97
C SER A 49 22.62 9.64 -23.45
N ASN A 50 22.30 8.52 -22.79
CA ASN A 50 22.36 8.36 -21.32
C ASN A 50 21.51 9.37 -20.53
N ALA A 51 20.37 9.77 -21.07
CA ALA A 51 19.44 10.63 -20.36
C ALA A 51 18.80 9.93 -19.15
N TRP A 52 18.42 10.72 -18.16
CA TRP A 52 17.66 10.26 -17.00
C TRP A 52 16.64 11.32 -16.59
N ILE A 53 15.54 10.85 -16.02
CA ILE A 53 14.53 11.70 -15.37
C ILE A 53 14.52 11.39 -13.89
N GLN A 54 14.56 12.42 -13.05
CA GLN A 54 14.56 12.32 -11.60
C GLN A 54 13.26 12.88 -11.02
N VAL A 55 12.74 12.21 -10.01
CA VAL A 55 11.61 12.67 -9.22
C VAL A 55 12.06 12.81 -7.76
N ASP A 56 11.82 13.97 -7.16
CA ASP A 56 11.87 14.18 -5.72
C ASP A 56 10.46 14.02 -5.15
N LEU A 57 10.28 13.03 -4.28
CA LEU A 57 9.01 12.76 -3.60
C LEU A 57 8.82 13.63 -2.34
N LEU A 58 9.73 14.58 -2.09
CA LEU A 58 9.84 15.49 -0.93
C LEU A 58 10.15 14.80 0.40
N ARG A 59 9.65 13.58 0.59
CA ARG A 59 9.82 12.74 1.77
C ARG A 59 10.12 11.32 1.36
N LEU A 60 10.54 10.51 2.33
CA LEU A 60 10.79 9.10 2.10
C LEU A 60 9.47 8.35 1.88
N MET A 61 9.37 7.62 0.77
CA MET A 61 8.17 6.88 0.38
C MET A 61 8.53 5.44 0.05
N ILE A 62 7.55 4.54 0.16
CA ILE A 62 7.62 3.18 -0.37
C ILE A 62 7.03 3.18 -1.78
N ILE A 63 7.86 2.91 -2.77
CA ILE A 63 7.50 2.86 -4.18
C ILE A 63 7.30 1.39 -4.55
N HIS A 64 6.07 1.05 -4.93
CA HIS A 64 5.65 -0.32 -5.26
C HIS A 64 5.73 -0.59 -6.76
N GLY A 65 5.71 0.45 -7.59
CA GLY A 65 5.78 0.30 -9.02
C GLY A 65 5.77 1.62 -9.77
N ILE A 66 5.84 1.50 -11.09
CA ILE A 66 5.81 2.60 -12.03
C ILE A 66 4.91 2.22 -13.21
N LYS A 67 4.07 3.16 -13.64
CA LYS A 67 3.37 3.11 -14.92
C LYS A 67 4.12 3.96 -15.92
N THR A 68 4.33 3.47 -17.14
CA THR A 68 5.00 4.18 -18.23
C THR A 68 4.14 4.20 -19.49
N GLN A 69 4.24 5.29 -20.25
CA GLN A 69 3.49 5.56 -21.47
C GLN A 69 4.38 6.37 -22.43
N GLY A 70 4.24 6.15 -23.73
CA GLY A 70 4.94 6.95 -24.75
C GLY A 70 4.21 8.26 -25.08
N ALA A 71 4.60 8.88 -26.19
CA ALA A 71 3.88 9.98 -26.82
C ALA A 71 3.94 9.87 -28.35
N ARG A 72 2.94 10.46 -29.02
CA ARG A 72 2.87 10.48 -30.48
C ARG A 72 3.16 11.88 -30.99
N GLN A 73 4.15 12.02 -31.87
CA GLN A 73 4.46 13.29 -32.52
C GLN A 73 4.23 13.13 -34.02
N LYS A 74 3.27 13.88 -34.57
CA LYS A 74 2.80 13.74 -35.96
C LYS A 74 2.36 12.28 -36.26
N PHE A 75 3.17 11.54 -37.02
CA PHE A 75 2.94 10.13 -37.38
C PHE A 75 3.92 9.17 -36.69
N SER A 76 4.85 9.68 -35.88
CA SER A 76 5.89 8.90 -35.22
C SER A 76 5.50 8.56 -33.78
N SER A 77 5.64 7.28 -33.42
CA SER A 77 5.48 6.82 -32.04
C SER A 77 6.81 6.91 -31.30
N LEU A 78 6.86 7.73 -30.27
CA LEU A 78 8.05 7.96 -29.44
C LEU A 78 7.84 7.30 -28.08
N TYR A 79 8.70 6.36 -27.71
CA TYR A 79 8.59 5.64 -26.45
C TYR A 79 9.92 5.03 -26.03
N ILE A 80 10.06 4.77 -24.73
CA ILE A 80 11.13 3.94 -24.19
C ILE A 80 10.69 2.48 -24.19
N SER A 81 11.56 1.57 -24.63
CA SER A 81 11.29 0.13 -24.63
C SER A 81 11.91 -0.57 -23.42
N GLN A 82 13.03 -0.04 -22.91
CA GLN A 82 13.69 -0.58 -21.74
C GLN A 82 14.28 0.53 -20.86
N PHE A 83 14.31 0.29 -19.55
CA PHE A 83 14.93 1.21 -18.60
C PHE A 83 15.46 0.47 -17.37
N VAL A 84 16.30 1.18 -16.63
CA VAL A 84 16.80 0.77 -15.32
C VAL A 84 16.49 1.85 -14.29
N VAL A 85 16.41 1.45 -13.02
CA VAL A 85 15.99 2.33 -11.92
C VAL A 85 17.15 2.55 -10.96
N PHE A 86 17.37 3.81 -10.60
CA PHE A 86 18.25 4.20 -9.51
C PHE A 86 17.45 4.94 -8.44
N TYR A 87 17.83 4.81 -7.19
CA TYR A 87 17.11 5.44 -6.09
C TYR A 87 18.08 5.92 -5.00
N SER A 88 17.66 6.94 -4.26
CA SER A 88 18.47 7.58 -3.22
C SER A 88 17.61 8.13 -2.09
N PHE A 89 18.19 8.16 -0.89
CA PHE A 89 17.59 8.76 0.30
C PHE A 89 17.89 10.27 0.39
N ASP A 90 19.09 10.67 -0.05
CA ASP A 90 19.69 11.99 0.17
C ASP A 90 19.94 12.78 -1.13
N GLY A 91 19.80 12.14 -2.29
CA GLY A 91 20.06 12.71 -3.62
C GLY A 91 21.55 12.70 -4.00
N GLN A 92 22.44 12.27 -3.10
CA GLN A 92 23.89 12.21 -3.28
C GLN A 92 24.36 10.77 -3.53
N ARG A 93 23.88 9.83 -2.72
CA ARG A 93 24.24 8.41 -2.80
C ARG A 93 23.20 7.64 -3.57
N TRP A 94 23.55 7.19 -4.78
CA TRP A 94 22.64 6.49 -5.67
C TRP A 94 22.85 4.98 -5.63
N LYS A 95 21.76 4.26 -5.37
CA LYS A 95 21.72 2.80 -5.42
C LYS A 95 21.02 2.36 -6.70
N LYS A 96 21.51 1.25 -7.26
CA LYS A 96 20.93 0.62 -8.45
C LYS A 96 19.92 -0.44 -8.03
N TYR A 97 18.74 -0.44 -8.64
CA TYR A 97 17.74 -1.45 -8.33
C TYR A 97 18.10 -2.80 -8.98
N LYS A 98 18.25 -3.83 -8.15
CA LYS A 98 18.57 -5.21 -8.56
C LYS A 98 17.38 -6.17 -8.43
N GLY A 99 16.39 -5.87 -7.60
CA GLY A 99 15.25 -6.76 -7.40
C GLY A 99 15.69 -8.18 -7.00
N ASN A 100 14.99 -9.19 -7.53
CA ASN A 100 15.33 -10.61 -7.35
C ASN A 100 16.23 -11.18 -8.47
N THR A 101 16.75 -10.34 -9.38
CA THR A 101 17.60 -10.87 -10.47
C THR A 101 19.01 -11.19 -9.98
N THR A 102 19.62 -12.22 -10.57
CA THR A 102 21.03 -12.58 -10.35
C THR A 102 21.98 -11.58 -11.03
N SER A 103 21.51 -10.82 -12.01
CA SER A 103 22.29 -9.82 -12.75
C SER A 103 22.71 -8.61 -11.90
N SER A 104 23.63 -7.79 -12.41
CA SER A 104 24.10 -6.57 -11.72
C SER A 104 23.03 -5.47 -11.62
N GLN A 105 21.96 -5.55 -12.41
CA GLN A 105 20.84 -4.60 -12.42
C GLN A 105 19.56 -5.28 -12.91
N MET A 106 18.41 -4.82 -12.41
CA MET A 106 17.11 -5.20 -12.96
C MET A 106 16.82 -4.35 -14.20
N LEU A 107 16.49 -5.02 -15.31
CA LEU A 107 16.07 -4.40 -16.55
C LEU A 107 14.55 -4.49 -16.68
N PHE A 108 13.89 -3.36 -16.84
CA PHE A 108 12.44 -3.29 -17.01
C PHE A 108 12.08 -3.12 -18.48
N PHE A 109 11.09 -3.88 -18.93
CA PHE A 109 10.46 -3.69 -20.23
C PHE A 109 9.32 -2.67 -20.11
N ALA A 110 9.42 -1.60 -20.88
CA ALA A 110 8.46 -0.51 -20.90
C ALA A 110 7.46 -0.70 -22.05
N ASN A 111 7.41 0.24 -22.98
CA ASN A 111 6.34 0.39 -23.95
C ASN A 111 6.77 -0.15 -25.30
N VAL A 112 5.78 -0.50 -26.12
CA VAL A 112 5.95 -0.89 -27.52
C VAL A 112 5.27 0.10 -28.48
N ASP A 113 4.52 1.06 -27.93
CA ASP A 113 3.72 2.04 -28.65
C ASP A 113 3.66 3.38 -27.89
N ALA A 114 3.03 4.38 -28.53
CA ALA A 114 2.91 5.72 -27.96
C ALA A 114 1.79 5.86 -26.91
N THR A 115 0.83 4.94 -26.87
CA THR A 115 -0.44 5.12 -26.14
C THR A 115 -0.65 4.13 -25.01
N GLY A 116 -0.19 2.89 -25.16
CA GLY A 116 -0.36 1.85 -24.17
C GLY A 116 0.30 2.22 -22.86
N VAL A 117 -0.38 1.94 -21.74
CA VAL A 117 0.18 2.09 -20.40
C VAL A 117 0.77 0.76 -19.98
N LYS A 118 2.08 0.76 -19.68
CA LYS A 118 2.77 -0.40 -19.13
C LYS A 118 2.97 -0.22 -17.64
N GLU A 119 2.48 -1.14 -16.83
CA GLU A 119 2.76 -1.20 -15.39
C GLU A 119 3.93 -2.14 -15.11
N ASN A 120 4.90 -1.67 -14.33
CA ASN A 120 6.01 -2.45 -13.81
C ASN A 120 5.99 -2.37 -12.27
N ARG A 121 5.97 -3.54 -11.62
CA ARG A 121 6.01 -3.65 -10.15
C ARG A 121 7.43 -3.88 -9.66
N PHE A 122 7.78 -3.24 -8.54
CA PHE A 122 9.05 -3.43 -7.86
C PHE A 122 8.88 -4.51 -6.79
N ASN A 123 9.56 -5.64 -7.00
CA ASN A 123 9.66 -6.70 -6.00
C ASN A 123 11.15 -7.05 -5.76
N PRO A 124 11.69 -6.75 -4.56
CA PRO A 124 11.06 -6.04 -3.43
C PRO A 124 10.74 -4.55 -3.70
N PRO A 125 9.81 -3.93 -2.95
CA PRO A 125 9.48 -2.50 -3.10
C PRO A 125 10.68 -1.60 -2.76
N ILE A 126 10.72 -0.41 -3.35
CA ILE A 126 11.83 0.55 -3.19
C ILE A 126 11.48 1.57 -2.11
N ILE A 127 12.39 1.78 -1.15
CA ILE A 127 12.26 2.87 -0.17
C ILE A 127 13.21 3.99 -0.57
N ALA A 128 12.67 5.16 -0.92
CA ALA A 128 13.48 6.29 -1.38
C ALA A 128 12.73 7.63 -1.29
N ARG A 129 13.49 8.74 -1.26
CA ARG A 129 12.97 10.09 -1.53
C ARG A 129 13.16 10.47 -3.00
N TYR A 130 14.30 10.09 -3.56
CA TYR A 130 14.65 10.37 -4.93
C TYR A 130 14.66 9.08 -5.75
N ILE A 131 14.05 9.13 -6.92
CA ILE A 131 14.08 8.04 -7.89
C ILE A 131 14.46 8.57 -9.26
N ARG A 132 15.33 7.82 -9.96
CA ARG A 132 15.80 8.09 -11.31
C ARG A 132 15.42 6.95 -12.22
N ILE A 133 14.81 7.30 -13.34
CA ILE A 133 14.52 6.40 -14.44
C ILE A 133 15.52 6.70 -15.55
N ASN A 134 16.29 5.67 -15.91
CA ASN A 134 17.33 5.75 -16.93
C ASN A 134 16.94 4.85 -18.10
N PRO A 135 16.39 5.42 -19.19
CA PRO A 135 16.10 4.68 -20.40
C PRO A 135 17.38 4.11 -21.01
N THR A 136 17.35 2.82 -21.36
CA THR A 136 18.47 2.13 -22.01
C THR A 136 18.20 1.93 -23.51
N HIS A 137 16.94 1.64 -23.86
CA HIS A 137 16.50 1.50 -25.24
C HIS A 137 15.22 2.29 -25.50
N TYR A 138 15.13 2.91 -26.67
CA TYR A 138 14.01 3.76 -27.07
C TYR A 138 13.77 3.68 -28.57
N SER A 139 12.56 4.06 -28.99
CA SER A 139 12.17 4.20 -30.38
C SER A 139 12.23 5.67 -30.80
N ILE A 140 13.05 5.98 -31.79
CA ILE A 140 13.29 7.32 -32.39
C ILE A 140 13.91 8.32 -31.40
N ARG A 141 13.25 8.62 -30.27
CA ARG A 141 13.72 9.51 -29.21
C ARG A 141 13.31 9.00 -27.83
N THR A 142 14.14 9.25 -26.83
CA THR A 142 13.83 8.95 -25.42
C THR A 142 12.63 9.78 -24.98
N THR A 143 11.46 9.16 -24.88
CA THR A 143 10.21 9.85 -24.55
C THR A 143 9.40 9.04 -23.56
N VAL A 144 8.96 9.68 -22.46
CA VAL A 144 8.19 9.01 -21.42
C VAL A 144 7.15 9.93 -20.78
N ARG A 145 5.99 9.35 -20.51
CA ARG A 145 5.02 9.74 -19.50
C ARG A 145 5.00 8.65 -18.44
N MET A 146 4.95 9.00 -17.17
CA MET A 146 5.01 8.05 -16.09
C MET A 146 4.20 8.49 -14.88
N GLU A 147 3.84 7.51 -14.06
CA GLU A 147 3.23 7.72 -12.75
C GLU A 147 3.85 6.72 -11.76
N LEU A 148 4.25 7.19 -10.59
CA LEU A 148 4.81 6.35 -9.54
C LEU A 148 3.68 5.90 -8.62
N ILE A 149 3.65 4.61 -8.31
CA ILE A 149 2.69 4.03 -7.39
C ILE A 149 3.40 3.78 -6.07
N GLY A 150 2.90 4.36 -4.98
CA GLY A 150 3.53 4.17 -3.69
C GLY A 150 2.66 4.56 -2.50
N CYS A 151 3.26 4.39 -1.33
CA CYS A 151 2.71 4.72 -0.03
C CYS A 151 3.73 5.57 0.74
N ASP A 152 3.24 6.46 1.61
CA ASP A 152 4.10 7.23 2.52
C ASP A 152 4.66 6.33 3.62
N LEU A 153 5.92 6.57 4.03
CA LEU A 153 6.52 5.91 5.19
C LEU A 153 5.95 6.45 6.51
N ASN A 154 5.54 7.72 6.53
CA ASN A 154 5.01 8.37 7.74
C ASN A 154 3.51 8.10 7.96
N SER A 155 2.77 7.77 6.91
CA SER A 155 1.43 7.20 7.05
C SER A 155 1.59 5.75 7.49
N CYS A 156 1.69 5.54 8.81
CA CYS A 156 1.66 4.25 9.50
C CYS A 156 0.31 3.54 9.29
N SER A 157 -0.12 3.37 8.04
CA SER A 157 -1.44 2.95 7.58
C SER A 157 -1.32 1.77 6.60
N MET A 158 -0.23 1.02 6.70
CA MET A 158 0.00 -0.21 5.94
C MET A 158 -0.70 -1.38 6.63
N PRO A 159 -1.24 -2.36 5.88
CA PRO A 159 -1.79 -3.57 6.49
C PRO A 159 -0.71 -4.31 7.28
N LEU A 160 -1.05 -4.78 8.48
CA LEU A 160 -0.16 -5.49 9.39
C LEU A 160 -0.11 -7.00 9.12
N GLY A 161 -0.97 -7.49 8.23
CA GLY A 161 -0.79 -8.79 7.58
C GLY A 161 -1.90 -9.80 7.84
N MET A 162 -3.13 -9.34 8.09
CA MET A 162 -4.28 -10.24 8.19
C MET A 162 -4.67 -10.77 6.80
N GLU A 163 -4.85 -9.92 5.81
CA GLU A 163 -5.30 -10.30 4.45
C GLU A 163 -4.23 -11.09 3.69
N ASP A 164 -2.99 -10.62 3.70
CA ASP A 164 -1.87 -11.19 2.94
C ASP A 164 -1.21 -12.41 3.60
N ARG A 165 -1.70 -12.80 4.79
CA ARG A 165 -1.18 -13.90 5.62
C ARG A 165 0.22 -13.66 6.20
N GLY A 166 0.66 -12.40 6.29
CA GLY A 166 1.87 -12.03 7.04
C GLY A 166 1.76 -12.40 8.52
N ILE A 167 0.57 -12.31 9.10
CA ILE A 167 0.26 -12.86 10.43
C ILE A 167 -0.14 -14.32 10.25
N PRO A 168 0.59 -15.30 10.80
CA PRO A 168 0.28 -16.72 10.61
C PRO A 168 -0.95 -17.17 11.42
N ASP A 169 -1.61 -18.24 10.98
CA ASP A 169 -2.89 -18.70 11.55
C ASP A 169 -2.82 -18.98 13.07
N GLN A 170 -1.67 -19.44 13.57
CA GLN A 170 -1.44 -19.76 14.97
C GLN A 170 -1.46 -18.51 15.88
N ARG A 171 -1.32 -17.32 15.30
CA ARG A 171 -1.32 -16.04 16.01
C ARG A 171 -2.71 -15.41 16.11
N ILE A 172 -3.72 -16.06 15.53
CA ILE A 172 -5.10 -15.61 15.57
C ILE A 172 -5.89 -16.60 16.43
N SER A 173 -6.33 -16.14 17.61
CA SER A 173 -7.10 -16.93 18.57
C SER A 173 -8.43 -16.25 18.87
N ALA A 174 -9.36 -16.96 19.48
CA ALA A 174 -10.66 -16.40 19.86
C ALA A 174 -11.18 -17.07 21.14
N SER A 175 -12.19 -16.46 21.75
CA SER A 175 -12.95 -17.02 22.87
C SER A 175 -13.53 -18.40 22.54
N SER A 176 -14.13 -18.52 21.36
CA SER A 176 -14.74 -19.73 20.87
C SER A 176 -14.84 -19.68 19.35
N TYR A 177 -15.16 -20.82 18.72
CA TYR A 177 -15.51 -20.82 17.30
C TYR A 177 -16.59 -21.86 16.99
N SER A 178 -17.46 -21.52 16.04
CA SER A 178 -18.48 -22.45 15.54
C SER A 178 -17.85 -23.46 14.58
N THR A 179 -18.01 -24.75 14.87
CA THR A 179 -17.53 -25.83 14.02
C THR A 179 -18.57 -26.94 13.94
N ASN A 180 -18.89 -27.33 12.72
CA ASN A 180 -19.80 -28.43 12.36
C ASN A 180 -19.12 -29.30 11.30
N ILE A 181 -19.66 -30.50 11.02
CA ILE A 181 -19.13 -31.46 10.05
C ILE A 181 -18.87 -30.83 8.67
N PHE A 182 -19.69 -29.86 8.26
CA PHE A 182 -19.61 -29.22 6.93
C PHE A 182 -19.01 -27.80 6.94
N SER A 183 -18.81 -27.19 8.11
CA SER A 183 -18.36 -25.79 8.20
C SER A 183 -17.57 -25.52 9.47
N SER A 184 -16.36 -24.96 9.34
CA SER A 184 -15.57 -24.47 10.47
C SER A 184 -15.38 -22.96 10.36
N TRP A 185 -15.75 -22.19 11.37
CA TRP A 185 -15.62 -20.73 11.40
C TRP A 185 -14.48 -20.31 12.32
N SER A 186 -13.32 -20.93 12.13
CA SER A 186 -12.13 -20.76 12.96
C SER A 186 -11.62 -19.30 12.97
N PRO A 187 -10.95 -18.87 14.06
CA PRO A 187 -10.35 -17.53 14.15
C PRO A 187 -9.39 -17.22 13.00
N SER A 188 -8.65 -18.20 12.50
CA SER A 188 -7.75 -18.06 11.33
C SER A 188 -8.46 -17.60 10.04
N ARG A 189 -9.79 -17.70 9.97
CA ARG A 189 -10.60 -17.23 8.85
C ARG A 189 -11.06 -15.78 8.98
N ALA A 190 -10.71 -15.08 10.05
CA ALA A 190 -11.07 -13.68 10.28
C ALA A 190 -10.28 -12.69 9.40
N ARG A 191 -9.81 -13.09 8.22
CA ARG A 191 -8.98 -12.28 7.35
C ARG A 191 -9.84 -11.46 6.40
N LEU A 192 -9.50 -10.18 6.21
CA LEU A 192 -10.20 -9.30 5.29
C LEU A 192 -10.29 -9.91 3.88
N ASN A 193 -11.41 -9.71 3.19
CA ASN A 193 -11.68 -10.19 1.83
C ASN A 193 -11.52 -11.71 1.60
N MET A 194 -11.44 -12.50 2.68
CA MET A 194 -11.33 -13.95 2.55
C MET A 194 -12.52 -14.53 1.78
N GLN A 195 -12.21 -15.44 0.86
CA GLN A 195 -13.17 -16.12 -0.01
C GLN A 195 -13.36 -17.58 0.43
N GLY A 196 -14.51 -18.15 0.07
CA GLY A 196 -14.85 -19.54 0.33
C GLY A 196 -16.18 -19.70 1.09
N ARG A 197 -16.61 -20.95 1.28
CA ARG A 197 -17.87 -21.28 1.99
C ARG A 197 -17.83 -20.87 3.47
N THR A 198 -16.66 -20.92 4.07
CA THR A 198 -16.37 -20.50 5.44
C THR A 198 -15.20 -19.53 5.37
N ASN A 199 -15.52 -18.26 5.53
CA ASN A 199 -14.61 -17.17 5.17
C ASN A 199 -14.55 -16.07 6.23
N ALA A 200 -15.01 -16.36 7.45
CA ALA A 200 -14.97 -15.43 8.57
C ALA A 200 -14.75 -16.20 9.87
N TRP A 201 -14.44 -15.49 10.95
CA TRP A 201 -14.58 -16.03 12.28
C TRP A 201 -16.03 -15.88 12.76
N ARG A 202 -16.53 -16.92 13.44
CA ARG A 202 -17.77 -16.87 14.20
C ARG A 202 -17.58 -17.58 15.53
N PRO A 203 -18.02 -17.00 16.65
CA PRO A 203 -18.02 -17.70 17.93
C PRO A 203 -19.01 -18.86 17.93
N LYS A 204 -18.89 -19.75 18.93
CA LYS A 204 -19.80 -20.89 19.11
C LYS A 204 -21.22 -20.41 19.48
N SER A 205 -21.29 -19.36 20.27
CA SER A 205 -22.54 -18.71 20.69
C SER A 205 -22.41 -17.21 20.49
N ASP A 206 -23.49 -16.55 20.05
CA ASP A 206 -23.49 -15.09 19.87
C ASP A 206 -23.69 -14.41 21.23
N SER A 207 -22.60 -13.98 21.87
CA SER A 207 -22.64 -13.29 23.15
C SER A 207 -21.73 -12.04 23.17
N PRO A 208 -22.06 -11.00 23.95
CA PRO A 208 -21.21 -9.79 24.05
C PRO A 208 -19.85 -10.04 24.72
N GLY A 209 -19.65 -11.22 25.33
CA GLY A 209 -18.39 -11.63 25.97
C GLY A 209 -17.41 -12.33 25.04
N GLU A 210 -17.81 -12.61 23.79
CA GLU A 210 -16.92 -13.22 22.80
C GLU A 210 -15.82 -12.24 22.37
N TRP A 211 -14.66 -12.79 22.00
CA TRP A 211 -13.54 -11.99 21.54
C TRP A 211 -12.74 -12.70 20.46
N LEU A 212 -12.16 -11.91 19.56
CA LEU A 212 -11.16 -12.34 18.59
C LEU A 212 -9.84 -11.65 18.93
N GLN A 213 -8.77 -12.41 19.02
CA GLN A 213 -7.44 -11.98 19.41
C GLN A 213 -6.44 -12.16 18.29
N VAL A 214 -5.56 -11.19 18.13
CA VAL A 214 -4.42 -11.22 17.22
C VAL A 214 -3.13 -10.91 17.99
N ASP A 215 -2.12 -11.76 17.82
CA ASP A 215 -0.74 -11.58 18.30
C ASP A 215 0.15 -11.12 17.14
N PHE A 216 0.70 -9.92 17.21
CA PHE A 216 1.62 -9.38 16.20
C PHE A 216 3.07 -9.84 16.38
N GLU A 217 3.35 -10.69 17.37
CA GLU A 217 4.68 -11.16 17.82
C GLU A 217 5.58 -10.08 18.43
N VAL A 218 5.57 -8.88 17.83
CA VAL A 218 6.26 -7.69 18.29
C VAL A 218 5.28 -6.55 18.51
N THR A 219 5.64 -5.60 19.35
CA THR A 219 4.82 -4.40 19.55
C THR A 219 4.72 -3.62 18.24
N LYS A 220 3.49 -3.36 17.79
CA LYS A 220 3.20 -2.55 16.61
C LYS A 220 2.50 -1.26 17.02
N LYS A 221 2.67 -0.22 16.20
CA LYS A 221 1.83 0.97 16.24
C LYS A 221 0.63 0.73 15.34
N VAL A 222 -0.54 0.54 15.92
CA VAL A 222 -1.81 0.31 15.22
C VAL A 222 -2.55 1.64 15.11
N THR A 223 -2.84 2.07 13.88
CA THR A 223 -3.48 3.36 13.59
C THR A 223 -4.91 3.22 13.13
N ALA A 224 -5.32 2.07 12.60
CA ALA A 224 -6.71 1.84 12.22
C ALA A 224 -7.04 0.35 12.18
N ILE A 225 -8.34 0.07 12.21
CA ILE A 225 -8.91 -1.28 12.11
C ILE A 225 -9.92 -1.27 10.97
N ILE A 226 -9.82 -2.22 10.05
CA ILE A 226 -10.81 -2.44 9.00
C ILE A 226 -11.65 -3.65 9.39
N THR A 227 -12.97 -3.52 9.34
CA THR A 227 -13.91 -4.61 9.63
C THR A 227 -14.80 -4.92 8.43
N GLN A 228 -15.16 -6.18 8.28
CA GLN A 228 -16.03 -6.68 7.23
C GLN A 228 -16.89 -7.83 7.76
N GLY A 229 -18.16 -7.86 7.36
CA GLY A 229 -19.08 -8.95 7.67
C GLY A 229 -18.86 -10.19 6.80
N ALA A 230 -19.80 -11.14 6.85
CA ALA A 230 -19.82 -12.33 6.00
C ALA A 230 -21.24 -12.78 5.66
N LYS A 231 -21.35 -13.69 4.69
CA LYS A 231 -22.61 -14.32 4.31
C LYS A 231 -22.47 -15.82 4.37
N ALA A 232 -23.38 -16.47 5.08
CA ALA A 232 -23.52 -17.92 5.06
C ALA A 232 -24.80 -18.28 4.31
N VAL A 233 -24.64 -18.87 3.12
CA VAL A 233 -25.73 -19.31 2.23
C VAL A 233 -26.67 -18.15 1.84
N PHE A 234 -27.71 -17.88 2.63
CA PHE A 234 -28.67 -16.78 2.43
C PHE A 234 -28.70 -15.77 3.58
N THR A 235 -27.98 -16.01 4.68
CA THR A 235 -28.01 -15.17 5.88
C THR A 235 -26.84 -14.20 5.88
N HIS A 236 -27.15 -12.91 5.94
CA HIS A 236 -26.16 -11.84 6.10
C HIS A 236 -25.81 -11.69 7.58
N MET A 237 -24.52 -11.73 7.91
CA MET A 237 -24.02 -11.73 9.28
C MET A 237 -22.90 -10.70 9.39
N PHE A 238 -23.01 -9.76 10.32
CA PHE A 238 -21.98 -8.74 10.49
C PHE A 238 -22.09 -8.08 11.86
N VAL A 239 -20.97 -7.58 12.34
CA VAL A 239 -20.91 -6.82 13.60
C VAL A 239 -21.19 -5.35 13.30
N THR A 240 -22.11 -4.74 14.03
CA THR A 240 -22.49 -3.33 13.90
C THR A 240 -21.71 -2.45 14.87
N GLU A 241 -21.38 -2.97 16.05
CA GLU A 241 -20.60 -2.27 17.06
C GLU A 241 -19.62 -3.21 17.75
N PHE A 242 -18.40 -2.72 18.03
CA PHE A 242 -17.39 -3.46 18.76
C PHE A 242 -16.58 -2.56 19.69
N ALA A 243 -15.98 -3.18 20.70
CA ALA A 243 -14.97 -2.59 21.55
C ALA A 243 -13.60 -3.25 21.31
N VAL A 244 -12.54 -2.58 21.73
CA VAL A 244 -11.16 -3.03 21.53
C VAL A 244 -10.42 -3.01 22.87
N SER A 245 -9.64 -4.05 23.12
CA SER A 245 -8.66 -4.05 24.21
C SER A 245 -7.28 -4.43 23.70
N THR A 246 -6.24 -3.90 24.34
CA THR A 246 -4.85 -4.15 23.99
C THR A 246 -4.11 -4.82 25.13
N SER A 247 -3.03 -5.54 24.81
CA SER A 247 -2.13 -6.13 25.79
C SER A 247 -0.71 -6.22 25.25
N GLN A 248 0.28 -6.16 26.16
CA GLN A 248 1.68 -6.41 25.84
C GLN A 248 2.10 -7.86 26.13
N ASN A 249 1.44 -8.52 27.07
CA ASN A 249 1.80 -9.85 27.57
C ASN A 249 0.73 -10.93 27.31
N GLY A 250 -0.43 -10.56 26.78
CA GLY A 250 -1.56 -11.47 26.51
C GLY A 250 -2.38 -11.84 27.74
N VAL A 251 -1.99 -11.41 28.94
CA VAL A 251 -2.63 -11.73 30.22
C VAL A 251 -3.40 -10.54 30.77
N HIS A 252 -2.77 -9.36 30.83
CA HIS A 252 -3.39 -8.13 31.30
C HIS A 252 -3.90 -7.32 30.12
N TRP A 253 -5.20 -7.02 30.11
CA TRP A 253 -5.88 -6.35 29.02
C TRP A 253 -6.33 -4.96 29.43
N THR A 254 -5.99 -3.97 28.61
CA THR A 254 -6.41 -2.58 28.81
C THR A 254 -7.45 -2.24 27.74
N PRO A 255 -8.70 -1.89 28.10
CA PRO A 255 -9.70 -1.47 27.13
C PRO A 255 -9.32 -0.11 26.53
N VAL A 256 -9.66 0.09 25.26
CA VAL A 256 -9.56 1.39 24.60
C VAL A 256 -10.69 2.26 25.12
N LEU A 257 -10.36 3.40 25.72
CA LEU A 257 -11.33 4.30 26.35
C LEU A 257 -11.61 5.52 25.48
N GLN A 258 -12.82 6.05 25.59
CA GLN A 258 -13.21 7.37 25.10
C GLN A 258 -13.61 8.22 26.32
N GLY A 259 -12.64 8.99 26.85
CA GLY A 259 -12.80 9.66 28.14
C GLY A 259 -12.70 8.64 29.28
N VAL A 260 -13.82 8.36 29.95
CA VAL A 260 -13.90 7.43 31.11
C VAL A 260 -14.53 6.09 30.74
N GLU A 261 -15.29 6.03 29.64
CA GLU A 261 -16.02 4.84 29.22
C GLU A 261 -15.27 4.06 28.13
N GLU A 262 -15.62 2.78 27.96
CA GLU A 262 -15.11 1.95 26.87
C GLU A 262 -15.52 2.55 25.51
N LYS A 263 -14.55 2.71 24.62
CA LYS A 263 -14.80 3.26 23.28
C LYS A 263 -15.54 2.22 22.44
N ILE A 264 -16.75 2.57 22.03
CA ILE A 264 -17.56 1.77 21.10
C ILE A 264 -17.32 2.26 19.67
N PHE A 265 -16.82 1.37 18.83
CA PHE A 265 -16.58 1.62 17.41
C PHE A 265 -17.78 1.18 16.58
N LYS A 266 -18.23 2.04 15.67
CA LYS A 266 -19.23 1.70 14.67
C LYS A 266 -18.55 0.89 13.55
N ALA A 267 -19.09 -0.29 13.27
CA ALA A 267 -18.59 -1.21 12.26
C ALA A 267 -19.54 -1.24 11.06
N ASN A 268 -20.00 -2.43 10.69
CA ASN A 268 -20.57 -2.70 9.38
C ASN A 268 -22.08 -2.46 9.36
N GLN A 269 -22.59 -2.01 8.21
CA GLN A 269 -24.03 -1.90 7.92
C GLN A 269 -24.50 -3.01 6.97
N ASP A 270 -23.57 -3.73 6.35
CA ASP A 270 -23.82 -4.85 5.47
C ASP A 270 -22.73 -5.94 5.62
N HIS A 271 -22.82 -7.01 4.82
CA HIS A 271 -21.86 -8.12 4.87
C HIS A 271 -20.70 -8.01 3.86
N THR A 272 -20.71 -7.03 2.97
CA THR A 272 -19.76 -6.93 1.83
C THR A 272 -18.80 -5.76 1.95
N SER A 273 -19.31 -4.60 2.33
CA SER A 273 -18.54 -3.37 2.50
C SER A 273 -17.52 -3.53 3.63
N THR A 274 -16.40 -2.83 3.47
CA THR A 274 -15.38 -2.73 4.51
C THR A 274 -15.55 -1.37 5.20
N VAL A 275 -15.37 -1.35 6.52
CA VAL A 275 -15.46 -0.13 7.32
C VAL A 275 -14.12 0.11 8.00
N LEU A 276 -13.54 1.28 7.76
CA LEU A 276 -12.28 1.72 8.36
C LEU A 276 -12.58 2.54 9.62
N ASN A 277 -12.04 2.10 10.75
CA ASN A 277 -12.08 2.81 12.01
C ASN A 277 -10.68 3.31 12.37
N THR A 278 -10.46 4.61 12.28
CA THR A 278 -9.20 5.25 12.69
C THR A 278 -9.10 5.32 14.21
N LEU A 279 -7.92 5.00 14.73
CA LEU A 279 -7.59 5.01 16.15
C LEU A 279 -6.84 6.30 16.47
N GLU A 280 -7.55 7.23 17.12
CA GLU A 280 -6.99 8.46 17.67
C GLU A 280 -7.24 8.47 19.18
N PRO A 281 -6.19 8.39 20.01
CA PRO A 281 -4.77 8.21 19.65
C PRO A 281 -4.45 6.80 19.10
N PRO A 282 -3.33 6.61 18.36
CA PRO A 282 -2.91 5.30 17.88
C PRO A 282 -2.55 4.37 19.05
N LEU A 283 -2.79 3.08 18.87
CA LEU A 283 -2.53 2.07 19.90
C LEU A 283 -1.15 1.45 19.72
N PHE A 284 -0.43 1.26 20.82
CA PHE A 284 0.85 0.55 20.84
C PHE A 284 0.64 -0.78 21.55
N ALA A 285 0.64 -1.87 20.81
CA ALA A 285 0.29 -3.17 21.36
C ALA A 285 0.94 -4.31 20.58
N ARG A 286 1.29 -5.38 21.29
CA ARG A 286 1.61 -6.68 20.69
C ARG A 286 0.35 -7.52 20.47
N TYR A 287 -0.59 -7.47 21.41
CA TYR A 287 -1.85 -8.21 21.33
C TYR A 287 -3.03 -7.25 21.23
N VAL A 288 -3.97 -7.56 20.34
CA VAL A 288 -5.23 -6.82 20.21
C VAL A 288 -6.40 -7.79 20.28
N ARG A 289 -7.43 -7.44 21.06
CA ARG A 289 -8.70 -8.14 21.14
C ARG A 289 -9.84 -7.26 20.65
N ILE A 290 -10.69 -7.84 19.81
CA ILE A 290 -11.93 -7.26 19.32
C ILE A 290 -13.10 -7.94 20.05
N TYR A 291 -13.97 -7.14 20.65
CA TYR A 291 -15.16 -7.58 21.38
C TYR A 291 -16.42 -7.12 20.64
N PRO A 292 -17.16 -8.00 19.96
CA PRO A 292 -18.43 -7.65 19.36
C PRO A 292 -19.45 -7.25 20.44
N ARG A 293 -20.05 -6.07 20.32
CA ARG A 293 -21.06 -5.56 21.26
C ARG A 293 -22.47 -5.63 20.67
N GLN A 294 -22.60 -5.31 19.39
CA GLN A 294 -23.84 -5.44 18.63
C GLN A 294 -23.58 -6.07 17.26
N TRP A 295 -24.54 -6.83 16.75
CA TRP A 295 -24.44 -7.54 15.48
C TRP A 295 -25.80 -7.73 14.82
N HIS A 296 -25.79 -8.00 13.52
CA HIS A 296 -26.95 -8.33 12.72
C HIS A 296 -26.98 -9.83 12.42
N ASN A 297 -28.07 -10.51 12.80
CA ASN A 297 -28.28 -11.96 12.79
C ASN A 297 -27.30 -12.76 13.64
N HIS A 298 -26.01 -12.77 13.28
CA HIS A 298 -24.95 -13.49 13.98
C HIS A 298 -23.64 -12.72 13.97
N ILE A 299 -22.78 -13.00 14.94
CA ILE A 299 -21.42 -12.47 14.99
C ILE A 299 -20.61 -13.15 13.88
N ALA A 300 -20.19 -12.36 12.90
CA ALA A 300 -19.26 -12.77 11.86
C ALA A 300 -18.29 -11.63 11.57
N LEU A 301 -16.99 -11.93 11.62
CA LEU A 301 -15.94 -10.92 11.47
C LEU A 301 -14.84 -11.39 10.51
N ARG A 302 -14.50 -10.48 9.61
CA ARG A 302 -13.26 -10.42 8.84
C ARG A 302 -12.61 -9.08 9.17
N ILE A 303 -11.32 -9.07 9.45
CA ILE A 303 -10.62 -7.87 9.91
C ILE A 303 -9.24 -7.71 9.26
N GLU A 304 -8.76 -6.47 9.22
CA GLU A 304 -7.39 -6.09 8.93
C GLU A 304 -6.97 -4.97 9.88
N PHE A 305 -5.69 -4.96 10.27
CA PHE A 305 -5.13 -3.90 11.09
C PHE A 305 -4.19 -3.05 10.24
N LEU A 306 -4.28 -1.73 10.36
CA LEU A 306 -3.35 -0.82 9.74
C LEU A 306 -2.37 -0.28 10.78
N GLY A 307 -1.10 -0.21 10.42
CA GLY A 307 -0.05 0.19 11.33
C GLY A 307 1.35 0.17 10.73
N CYS A 308 2.33 0.13 11.62
CA CYS A 308 3.75 0.03 11.31
C CYS A 308 4.54 -0.47 12.53
N ASP A 309 5.81 -0.78 12.33
CA ASP A 309 6.74 -1.14 13.41
C ASP A 309 7.03 0.06 14.30
N THR A 310 7.08 -0.16 15.60
CA THR A 310 7.68 0.80 16.53
C THR A 310 9.20 0.65 16.42
N GLN A 311 9.93 1.75 16.23
CA GLN A 311 11.38 1.72 16.40
C GLN A 311 11.66 1.17 17.81
N GLN A 312 12.37 0.06 17.92
CA GLN A 312 12.78 -0.50 19.19
C GLN A 312 13.72 0.53 19.84
N GLU A 313 13.28 1.17 20.92
CA GLU A 313 14.21 1.84 21.83
C GLU A 313 15.12 0.75 22.39
N TYR A 314 16.38 0.82 21.99
CA TYR A 314 17.51 0.03 22.50
C TYR A 314 17.99 0.59 23.84
#